data_AF-A0AB35JM18-F1
#
_entry.id   AF-A0AB35JM18-F1
#
_cell.length_a   1.000
_cell.length_b   1.000
_cell.length_c   1.000
_cell.angle_alpha   90.00
_cell.angle_beta   90.00
_cell.angle_gamma   90.00
#
_symmetry.space_group_name_H-M   'P 1'
#
loop_
_entity.id
_entity.type
_entity.pdbx_description
1 polymer ?
#
loop_
_entity_poly.entity_id
_entity_poly.type
_entity_poly.pdbx_seq_one_letter_code
_entity_poly.pdbx_strand_id
1 'polypeptide(L)'
;MAFDASPSWSGFNYQGKVALYYALVLINRETPDTDLSAYSLMLESTEDFEIKRNDESISIHQVKAYNKSTFEKYSNALIEITLELYKQPTVSGFVHTWKVINNRPNFTSLIDSIKNDLILICNEYQDSADKVATTIGKAASDSKKITKISAILRYAFPTKSADELYAILEEILIEKNDALSRVAGYEYDDKKKYCDLDDINKKIKNQISLAFLARKKIVTDDHLDKAFHHYLGMIDRHIIDRHKTKAEENKLSISIDALILVLETDLEDISKDYLAYKFKERFSYQIDQYMSDEVDYPDAGNDQPCNLQAACAILLALHPRELWEHYRSFSPHLLLDDASNTSNAFTYNDEGIRLYLLKILHSVDIASSAPNAARYQFIYRSSTPPFQNFLPTTITNNGRFDLTSKQMHSNPCLSELLYEIENLIHCGEIDHTFYPDAEKNTEAPIEIDADQRLKRTETFKSISVIPLNKAKIKLAK
;
A
#
# COMPACT_ATOMS: atom_id res chain seq x y z
N MET A 1 10.58 15.52 -7.27
CA MET A 1 10.31 14.09 -7.01
C MET A 1 8.82 13.97 -6.79
N ALA A 2 8.10 13.40 -7.77
CA ALA A 2 6.65 13.34 -7.77
C ALA A 2 6.24 11.88 -7.96
N PHE A 3 6.12 11.15 -6.85
CA PHE A 3 5.39 9.89 -6.83
C PHE A 3 3.91 10.25 -6.87
N ASP A 4 3.35 10.29 -8.08
CA ASP A 4 1.91 10.47 -8.34
C ASP A 4 1.22 9.10 -8.32
N ALA A 5 1.38 8.41 -7.20
CA ALA A 5 0.38 7.49 -6.72
C ALA A 5 -0.61 8.35 -5.92
N SER A 6 -1.90 8.18 -6.15
CA SER A 6 -2.85 8.46 -5.07
C SER A 6 -2.27 7.87 -3.77
N PRO A 7 -2.19 8.60 -2.65
CA PRO A 7 -1.19 8.37 -1.60
C PRO A 7 -1.60 7.23 -0.65
N SER A 8 -1.78 6.04 -1.19
CA SER A 8 -2.20 4.87 -0.44
C SER A 8 -1.42 3.67 -0.93
N TRP A 9 -0.86 2.93 0.01
CA TRP A 9 -0.34 1.57 -0.13
C TRP A 9 -1.20 0.64 -1.00
N SER A 10 -2.48 0.93 -1.20
CA SER A 10 -3.33 0.23 -2.16
C SER A 10 -2.89 0.36 -3.61
N GLY A 11 -2.21 1.45 -4.00
CA GLY A 11 -1.55 1.55 -5.30
C GLY A 11 -0.42 0.53 -5.47
N PHE A 12 0.48 0.44 -4.48
CA PHE A 12 1.57 -0.54 -4.46
C PHE A 12 1.05 -1.98 -4.35
N ASN A 13 0.01 -2.20 -3.52
CA ASN A 13 -0.62 -3.50 -3.38
C ASN A 13 -1.30 -3.94 -4.70
N TYR A 14 -2.02 -3.04 -5.36
CA TYR A 14 -2.64 -3.31 -6.65
C TYR A 14 -1.59 -3.58 -7.73
N GLN A 15 -0.52 -2.78 -7.79
CA GLN A 15 0.61 -3.02 -8.67
C GLN A 15 1.24 -4.40 -8.46
N GLY A 16 1.54 -4.77 -7.22
CA GLY A 16 2.07 -6.08 -6.87
C GLY A 16 1.13 -7.23 -7.27
N LYS A 17 -0.19 -7.06 -7.08
CA LYS A 17 -1.22 -8.01 -7.50
C LYS A 17 -1.29 -8.16 -9.02
N VAL A 18 -1.25 -7.06 -9.77
CA VAL A 18 -1.22 -7.09 -11.25
C VAL A 18 0.05 -7.77 -11.76
N ALA A 19 1.19 -7.49 -11.16
CA ALA A 19 2.47 -8.13 -11.50
C ALA A 19 2.42 -9.65 -11.26
N LEU A 20 1.90 -10.07 -10.11
CA LEU A 20 1.68 -11.49 -9.78
C LEU A 20 0.74 -12.16 -10.78
N TYR A 21 -0.39 -11.52 -11.08
CA TYR A 21 -1.34 -12.02 -12.08
C TYR A 21 -0.64 -12.24 -13.43
N TYR A 22 0.12 -11.25 -13.92
CA TYR A 22 0.82 -11.34 -15.19
C TYR A 22 1.85 -12.48 -15.19
N ALA A 23 2.63 -12.61 -14.11
CA ALA A 23 3.61 -13.68 -13.98
C ALA A 23 2.96 -15.08 -13.96
N LEU A 24 1.81 -15.24 -13.28
CA LEU A 24 1.06 -16.49 -13.31
C LEU A 24 0.47 -16.78 -14.70
N VAL A 25 0.00 -15.76 -15.43
CA VAL A 25 -0.41 -15.93 -16.84
C VAL A 25 0.76 -16.40 -17.69
N LEU A 26 1.96 -15.86 -17.47
CA LEU A 26 3.17 -16.31 -18.18
C LEU A 26 3.49 -17.77 -17.87
N ILE A 27 3.46 -18.17 -16.60
CA ILE A 27 3.66 -19.58 -16.19
C ILE A 27 2.62 -20.49 -16.85
N ASN A 28 1.35 -20.08 -16.88
CA ASN A 28 0.25 -20.89 -17.42
C ASN A 28 0.19 -20.95 -18.95
N ARG A 29 0.98 -20.14 -19.66
CA ARG A 29 1.14 -20.26 -21.13
C ARG A 29 2.02 -21.46 -21.51
N GLU A 30 2.84 -21.92 -20.57
CA GLU A 30 3.80 -22.98 -20.77
C GLU A 30 3.35 -24.27 -20.07
N THR A 31 3.98 -25.39 -20.43
CA THR A 31 3.78 -26.65 -19.70
C THR A 31 4.50 -26.63 -18.36
N PRO A 32 4.03 -27.36 -17.33
CA PRO A 32 4.72 -27.40 -16.03
C PRO A 32 6.19 -27.83 -16.08
N ASP A 33 6.58 -28.60 -17.10
CA ASP A 33 7.95 -29.09 -17.30
C ASP A 33 8.84 -28.09 -18.08
N THR A 34 8.28 -26.97 -18.55
CA THR A 34 9.04 -25.94 -19.27
C THR A 34 10.01 -25.25 -18.31
N ASP A 35 11.28 -25.17 -18.70
CA ASP A 35 12.30 -24.41 -17.98
C ASP A 35 12.07 -22.90 -18.12
N LEU A 36 11.75 -22.25 -17.00
CA LEU A 36 11.52 -20.81 -16.88
C LEU A 36 12.57 -20.13 -16.00
N SER A 37 13.69 -20.79 -15.70
CA SER A 37 14.77 -20.26 -14.84
C SER A 37 15.38 -18.96 -15.35
N ALA A 38 15.38 -18.76 -16.67
CA ALA A 38 15.87 -17.54 -17.30
C ALA A 38 14.95 -16.34 -17.07
N TYR A 39 13.72 -16.55 -16.61
CA TYR A 39 12.71 -15.50 -16.44
C TYR A 39 12.68 -14.96 -15.01
N SER A 40 12.47 -13.66 -14.89
CA SER A 40 12.24 -13.01 -13.61
C SER A 40 11.22 -11.88 -13.70
N LEU A 41 10.53 -11.65 -12.59
CA LEU A 41 9.66 -10.50 -12.35
C LEU A 41 10.46 -9.45 -11.58
N MET A 42 10.56 -8.25 -12.14
CA MET A 42 11.24 -7.12 -11.51
C MET A 42 10.19 -6.06 -11.15
N LEU A 43 10.09 -5.73 -9.87
CA LEU A 43 9.21 -4.68 -9.34
C LEU A 43 10.01 -3.40 -9.12
N GLU A 44 9.39 -2.23 -9.35
CA GLU A 44 9.97 -0.92 -9.05
C GLU A 44 11.38 -0.69 -9.68
N SER A 45 11.49 -0.98 -10.98
CA SER A 45 12.74 -0.84 -11.73
C SER A 45 12.64 0.25 -12.81
N THR A 46 12.25 -0.14 -14.02
CA THR A 46 12.15 0.77 -15.18
C THR A 46 10.82 1.51 -15.16
N GLU A 47 9.74 0.75 -14.96
CA GLU A 47 8.37 1.21 -14.73
C GLU A 47 7.85 0.53 -13.44
N ASP A 48 6.54 0.47 -13.26
CA ASP A 48 5.91 -0.20 -12.13
C ASP A 48 6.35 -1.69 -12.01
N PHE A 49 6.36 -2.44 -13.11
CA PHE A 49 7.04 -3.73 -13.17
C PHE A 49 7.51 -4.12 -14.57
N GLU A 50 8.44 -5.06 -14.66
CA GLU A 50 8.92 -5.62 -15.92
C GLU A 50 9.13 -7.13 -15.81
N ILE A 51 8.90 -7.86 -16.91
CA ILE A 51 9.35 -9.24 -17.04
C ILE A 51 10.67 -9.23 -17.77
N LYS A 52 11.64 -9.97 -17.23
CA LYS A 52 12.96 -10.13 -17.82
C LYS A 52 13.20 -11.56 -18.23
N ARG A 53 14.05 -11.73 -19.25
CA ARG A 53 14.65 -12.99 -19.66
C ARG A 53 16.16 -12.78 -19.81
N ASN A 54 16.98 -13.51 -19.06
CA ASN A 54 18.44 -13.30 -19.04
C ASN A 54 18.83 -11.83 -18.77
N ASP A 55 18.18 -11.22 -17.76
CA ASP A 55 18.33 -9.81 -17.37
C ASP A 55 17.89 -8.73 -18.37
N GLU A 56 17.50 -9.13 -19.58
CA GLU A 56 16.91 -8.25 -20.60
C GLU A 56 15.38 -8.18 -20.44
N SER A 57 14.81 -6.99 -20.44
CA SER A 57 13.36 -6.80 -20.35
C SER A 57 12.69 -7.30 -21.63
N ILE A 58 11.64 -8.11 -21.49
CA ILE A 58 10.80 -8.57 -22.61
C ILE A 58 9.46 -7.83 -22.65
N SER A 59 9.00 -7.36 -21.48
CA SER A 59 7.84 -6.50 -21.36
C SER A 59 7.98 -5.56 -20.19
N ILE A 60 7.52 -4.32 -20.38
CA ILE A 60 7.43 -3.30 -19.33
C ILE A 60 5.96 -2.95 -19.08
N HIS A 61 5.64 -2.68 -17.83
CA HIS A 61 4.25 -2.57 -17.39
C HIS A 61 4.07 -1.35 -16.50
N GLN A 62 3.05 -0.58 -16.85
CA GLN A 62 2.63 0.62 -16.14
C GLN A 62 1.25 0.36 -15.54
N VAL A 63 1.11 0.46 -14.23
CA VAL A 63 -0.11 0.20 -13.46
C VAL A 63 -0.67 1.50 -12.88
N LYS A 64 -1.94 1.79 -13.16
CA LYS A 64 -2.58 3.03 -12.68
C LYS A 64 -3.96 2.73 -12.09
N ALA A 65 -4.07 2.87 -10.77
CA ALA A 65 -5.28 2.63 -9.99
C ALA A 65 -6.15 3.90 -9.83
N TYR A 66 -6.35 4.66 -10.92
CA TYR A 66 -7.15 5.89 -10.84
C TYR A 66 -8.64 5.59 -10.96
N ASN A 67 -9.45 6.19 -10.08
CA ASN A 67 -10.92 6.18 -10.19
C ASN A 67 -11.43 7.20 -11.24
N LYS A 68 -10.76 7.28 -12.40
CA LYS A 68 -11.08 8.21 -13.50
C LYS A 68 -10.77 7.53 -14.83
N SER A 69 -11.58 7.84 -15.84
CA SER A 69 -11.42 7.30 -17.21
C SER A 69 -10.89 8.32 -18.23
N THR A 70 -10.71 9.57 -17.84
CA THR A 70 -10.25 10.65 -18.73
C THR A 70 -8.79 10.47 -19.12
N PHE A 71 -8.47 10.58 -20.41
CA PHE A 71 -7.13 10.43 -20.97
C PHE A 71 -6.07 11.28 -20.26
N GLU A 72 -6.41 12.52 -19.90
CA GLU A 72 -5.51 13.50 -19.29
C GLU A 72 -4.85 12.99 -18.00
N LYS A 73 -5.54 12.10 -17.27
CA LYS A 73 -5.00 11.47 -16.05
C LYS A 73 -3.90 10.45 -16.35
N TYR A 74 -3.91 9.87 -17.56
CA TYR A 74 -2.98 8.83 -17.99
C TYR A 74 -1.89 9.36 -18.94
N SER A 75 -2.06 10.54 -19.53
CA SER A 75 -1.12 11.17 -20.49
C SER A 75 0.35 11.05 -20.07
N ASN A 76 0.69 11.46 -18.85
CA ASN A 76 2.06 11.37 -18.34
C ASN A 76 2.60 9.93 -18.35
N ALA A 77 1.83 8.97 -17.85
CA ALA A 77 2.24 7.57 -17.76
C ALA A 77 2.35 6.90 -19.14
N LEU A 78 1.51 7.32 -20.10
CA LEU A 78 1.54 6.87 -21.49
C LEU A 78 2.75 7.42 -22.25
N ILE A 79 3.14 8.67 -21.99
CA ILE A 79 4.37 9.25 -22.54
C ILE A 79 5.58 8.52 -21.94
N GLU A 80 5.62 8.35 -20.62
CA GLU A 80 6.72 7.68 -19.91
C GLU A 80 7.02 6.29 -20.49
N ILE A 81 6.02 5.40 -20.56
CA ILE A 81 6.19 4.06 -21.14
C ILE A 81 6.60 4.13 -22.62
N THR A 82 6.10 5.10 -23.40
CA THR A 82 6.50 5.28 -24.80
C THR A 82 7.98 5.62 -24.92
N LEU A 83 8.51 6.48 -24.04
CA LEU A 83 9.94 6.83 -24.04
C LEU A 83 10.82 5.68 -23.56
N GLU A 84 10.36 4.88 -22.61
CA GLU A 84 11.07 3.66 -22.19
C GLU A 84 11.15 2.64 -23.34
N LEU A 85 10.05 2.45 -24.08
CA LEU A 85 10.04 1.59 -25.27
C LEU A 85 10.95 2.11 -26.38
N TYR A 86 11.12 3.44 -26.53
CA TYR A 86 12.07 3.99 -27.51
C TYR A 86 13.50 3.51 -27.24
N LYS A 87 13.90 3.45 -25.95
CA LYS A 87 15.24 2.99 -25.53
C LYS A 87 15.44 1.48 -25.68
N GLN A 88 14.36 0.71 -25.72
CA GLN A 88 14.39 -0.75 -25.71
C GLN A 88 13.65 -1.30 -26.93
N PRO A 89 14.34 -1.42 -28.08
CA PRO A 89 13.78 -2.07 -29.27
C PRO A 89 13.30 -3.49 -28.91
N THR A 90 12.22 -3.96 -29.54
CA THR A 90 11.60 -5.30 -29.36
C THR A 90 10.79 -5.54 -28.07
N VAL A 91 10.89 -4.66 -27.06
CA VAL A 91 10.14 -4.79 -25.80
C VAL A 91 8.67 -4.38 -25.98
N SER A 92 7.72 -5.10 -25.39
CA SER A 92 6.30 -4.69 -25.41
C SER A 92 5.94 -3.87 -24.17
N GLY A 93 5.14 -2.82 -24.33
CA GLY A 93 4.68 -1.97 -23.22
C GLY A 93 3.20 -2.12 -22.95
N PHE A 94 2.84 -2.40 -21.70
CA PHE A 94 1.46 -2.60 -21.30
C PHE A 94 1.03 -1.61 -20.24
N VAL A 95 -0.17 -1.05 -20.39
CA VAL A 95 -0.81 -0.21 -19.39
C VAL A 95 -1.97 -0.94 -18.76
N HIS A 96 -1.89 -1.14 -17.45
CA HIS A 96 -2.89 -1.78 -16.61
C HIS A 96 -3.65 -0.70 -15.84
N THR A 97 -4.97 -0.67 -15.96
CA THR A 97 -5.78 0.35 -15.27
C THR A 97 -6.93 -0.23 -14.47
N TRP A 98 -7.33 0.50 -13.43
CA TRP A 98 -8.54 0.18 -12.68
C TRP A 98 -9.80 0.49 -13.51
N LYS A 99 -9.87 1.69 -14.08
CA LYS A 99 -10.96 2.10 -14.97
C LYS A 99 -10.45 2.18 -16.42
N VAL A 100 -11.36 1.99 -17.37
CA VAL A 100 -11.02 2.10 -18.81
C VAL A 100 -10.41 3.47 -19.11
N ILE A 101 -9.36 3.50 -19.95
CA ILE A 101 -8.82 4.74 -20.51
C ILE A 101 -9.67 5.12 -21.72
N ASN A 102 -10.35 6.26 -21.64
CA ASN A 102 -11.03 6.82 -22.79
C ASN A 102 -10.01 7.48 -23.72
N ASN A 103 -10.26 7.42 -25.03
CA ASN A 103 -9.50 8.22 -25.98
C ASN A 103 -9.78 9.71 -25.76
N ARG A 104 -8.86 10.57 -26.21
CA ARG A 104 -9.14 12.01 -26.31
C ARG A 104 -10.38 12.25 -27.19
N PRO A 105 -11.16 13.32 -26.94
CA PRO A 105 -12.26 13.69 -27.83
C PRO A 105 -11.78 13.82 -29.27
N ASN A 106 -12.54 13.27 -30.22
CA ASN A 106 -12.23 13.22 -31.66
C ASN A 106 -11.13 12.23 -32.09
N PHE A 107 -10.59 11.42 -31.18
CA PHE A 107 -9.64 10.36 -31.51
C PHE A 107 -10.28 8.97 -31.38
N THR A 108 -9.97 8.09 -32.33
CA THR A 108 -10.56 6.73 -32.41
C THR A 108 -9.71 5.67 -31.73
N SER A 109 -8.45 5.97 -31.41
CA SER A 109 -7.55 5.04 -30.71
C SER A 109 -6.73 5.71 -29.60
N LEU A 110 -6.23 4.86 -28.70
CA LEU A 110 -5.29 5.25 -27.64
C LEU A 110 -4.00 5.78 -28.26
N ILE A 111 -3.50 5.12 -29.30
CA ILE A 111 -2.30 5.53 -30.03
C ILE A 111 -2.47 6.94 -30.60
N ASP A 112 -3.59 7.25 -31.25
CA ASP A 112 -3.79 8.60 -31.81
C ASP A 112 -3.88 9.67 -30.72
N SER A 113 -4.43 9.31 -29.56
CA SER A 113 -4.48 10.20 -28.40
C SER A 113 -3.07 10.50 -27.86
N ILE A 114 -2.17 9.52 -27.85
CA ILE A 114 -0.75 9.71 -27.49
C ILE A 114 -0.01 10.49 -28.58
N LYS A 115 -0.24 10.19 -29.87
CA LYS A 115 0.32 10.96 -31.00
C LYS A 115 -0.03 12.43 -30.86
N ASN A 116 -1.26 12.75 -30.47
CA ASN A 116 -1.68 14.13 -30.25
C ASN A 116 -0.83 14.84 -29.19
N ASP A 117 -0.56 14.21 -28.04
CA ASP A 117 0.30 14.80 -27.01
C ASP A 117 1.71 15.06 -27.55
N LEU A 118 2.30 14.08 -28.25
CA LEU A 118 3.62 14.20 -28.84
C LEU A 118 3.68 15.32 -29.90
N ILE A 119 2.66 15.43 -30.76
CA ILE A 119 2.54 16.51 -31.75
C ILE A 119 2.46 17.87 -31.06
N LEU A 120 1.67 18.00 -29.99
CA LEU A 120 1.55 19.26 -29.26
C LEU A 120 2.89 19.68 -28.64
N ILE A 121 3.65 18.73 -28.09
CA ILE A 121 4.98 18.97 -27.52
C ILE A 121 5.98 19.40 -28.61
N CYS A 122 5.98 18.70 -29.75
CA CYS A 122 6.85 19.02 -30.89
C CYS A 122 6.51 20.40 -31.50
N ASN A 123 5.23 20.69 -31.71
CA ASN A 123 4.78 21.98 -32.25
C ASN A 123 5.07 23.13 -31.29
N GLU A 124 4.86 22.94 -29.97
CA GLU A 124 5.27 23.92 -28.96
C GLU A 124 6.76 24.26 -29.10
N TYR A 125 7.60 23.24 -29.28
CA TYR A 125 9.03 23.45 -29.49
C TYR A 125 9.31 24.16 -30.81
N GLN A 126 8.75 23.72 -31.93
CA GLN A 126 9.04 24.28 -33.27
C GLN A 126 8.52 25.70 -33.47
N ASP A 127 7.32 26.01 -32.97
CA ASP A 127 6.64 27.28 -33.22
C ASP A 127 7.06 28.38 -32.24
N SER A 128 7.60 28.01 -31.06
CA SER A 128 8.03 28.99 -30.07
C SER A 128 9.29 29.75 -30.52
N ALA A 129 9.26 31.08 -30.37
CA ALA A 129 10.44 31.92 -30.51
C ALA A 129 11.42 31.76 -29.32
N ASP A 130 10.89 31.49 -28.12
CA ASP A 130 11.68 31.16 -26.94
C ASP A 130 11.69 29.64 -26.75
N LYS A 131 12.71 28.99 -27.34
CA LYS A 131 12.87 27.53 -27.25
C LYS A 131 13.06 27.05 -25.81
N VAL A 132 13.69 27.86 -24.96
CA VAL A 132 14.03 27.48 -23.57
C VAL A 132 12.78 27.40 -22.69
N ALA A 133 11.75 28.20 -22.97
CA ALA A 133 10.51 28.20 -22.21
C ALA A 133 9.56 27.02 -22.51
N THR A 134 9.79 26.28 -23.61
CA THR A 134 8.95 25.15 -24.05
C THR A 134 9.11 23.92 -23.17
N THR A 135 8.25 22.91 -23.34
CA THR A 135 8.40 21.61 -22.64
C THR A 135 9.74 20.93 -22.93
N ILE A 136 10.16 20.87 -24.20
CA ILE A 136 11.44 20.28 -24.61
C ILE A 136 12.62 21.11 -24.10
N GLY A 137 12.57 22.44 -24.25
CA GLY A 137 13.64 23.32 -23.78
C GLY A 137 13.82 23.27 -22.26
N LYS A 138 12.72 23.23 -21.51
CA LYS A 138 12.75 23.04 -20.05
C LYS A 138 13.35 21.69 -19.69
N ALA A 139 13.00 20.62 -20.38
CA ALA A 139 13.56 19.28 -20.16
C ALA A 139 15.09 19.28 -20.31
N ALA A 140 15.62 19.89 -21.36
CA ALA A 140 17.06 19.97 -21.64
C ALA A 140 17.83 21.03 -20.80
N SER A 141 17.13 21.86 -20.02
CA SER A 141 17.74 22.91 -19.19
C SER A 141 18.02 22.45 -17.74
N ASP A 142 18.80 23.23 -17.00
CA ASP A 142 18.98 23.06 -15.54
C ASP A 142 17.83 23.66 -14.70
N SER A 143 16.73 24.06 -15.33
CA SER A 143 15.60 24.66 -14.60
C SER A 143 15.06 23.70 -13.54
N LYS A 144 14.88 24.23 -12.32
CA LYS A 144 14.23 23.51 -11.20
C LYS A 144 12.70 23.56 -11.27
N LYS A 145 12.14 24.56 -11.96
CA LYS A 145 10.69 24.73 -12.12
C LYS A 145 10.28 24.27 -13.52
N ILE A 146 9.87 23.01 -13.62
CA ILE A 146 9.50 22.36 -14.88
C ILE A 146 8.14 21.67 -14.77
N THR A 147 7.50 21.46 -15.93
CA THR A 147 6.25 20.67 -15.99
C THR A 147 6.55 19.19 -15.76
N LYS A 148 5.53 18.39 -15.42
CA LYS A 148 5.70 16.94 -15.23
C LYS A 148 6.23 16.25 -16.49
N ILE A 149 5.73 16.62 -17.67
CA ILE A 149 6.23 16.10 -18.96
C ILE A 149 7.70 16.49 -19.19
N SER A 150 8.09 17.73 -18.88
CA SER A 150 9.50 18.14 -18.99
C SER A 150 10.40 17.30 -18.07
N ALA A 151 9.92 16.97 -16.87
CA ALA A 151 10.64 16.11 -15.94
C ALA A 151 10.76 14.67 -16.45
N ILE A 152 9.70 14.13 -17.07
CA ILE A 152 9.69 12.80 -17.70
C ILE A 152 10.71 12.74 -18.84
N LEU A 153 10.71 13.73 -19.74
CA LEU A 153 11.69 13.81 -20.84
C LEU A 153 13.13 13.89 -20.31
N ARG A 154 13.38 14.75 -19.33
CA ARG A 154 14.71 14.88 -18.70
C ARG A 154 15.14 13.58 -18.03
N TYR A 155 14.23 12.90 -17.34
CA TYR A 155 14.55 11.64 -16.66
C TYR A 155 14.86 10.52 -17.66
N ALA A 156 14.07 10.41 -18.73
CA ALA A 156 14.29 9.43 -19.78
C ALA A 156 15.62 9.65 -20.52
N PHE A 157 16.03 10.93 -20.67
CA PHE A 157 17.17 11.34 -21.48
C PHE A 157 17.97 12.49 -20.83
N PRO A 158 18.69 12.25 -19.72
CA PRO A 158 19.26 13.29 -18.87
C PRO A 158 20.38 14.12 -19.51
N THR A 159 21.04 13.60 -20.54
CA THR A 159 22.18 14.24 -21.20
C THR A 159 21.84 14.78 -22.60
N LYS A 160 20.57 14.73 -23.01
CA LYS A 160 20.16 15.12 -24.37
C LYS A 160 19.82 16.60 -24.44
N SER A 161 20.31 17.25 -25.50
CA SER A 161 19.96 18.61 -25.86
C SER A 161 18.51 18.73 -26.33
N ALA A 162 17.98 19.96 -26.37
CA ALA A 162 16.60 20.19 -26.81
C ALA A 162 16.35 19.69 -28.25
N ASP A 163 17.31 19.88 -29.16
CA ASP A 163 17.19 19.40 -30.54
C ASP A 163 17.25 17.88 -30.64
N GLU A 164 18.08 17.21 -29.81
CA GLU A 164 18.08 15.75 -29.75
C GLU A 164 16.79 15.18 -29.16
N LEU A 165 16.24 15.81 -28.12
CA LEU A 165 14.94 15.43 -27.55
C LEU A 165 13.81 15.59 -28.59
N TYR A 166 13.81 16.71 -29.31
CA TYR A 166 12.88 16.93 -30.41
C TYR A 166 13.01 15.84 -31.49
N ALA A 167 14.24 15.52 -31.91
CA ALA A 167 14.49 14.47 -32.89
C ALA A 167 13.97 13.11 -32.42
N ILE A 168 14.18 12.73 -31.15
CA ILE A 168 13.65 11.48 -30.58
C ILE A 168 12.11 11.42 -30.71
N LEU A 169 11.41 12.49 -30.32
CA LEU A 169 9.95 12.54 -30.42
C LEU A 169 9.48 12.51 -31.87
N GLU A 170 10.18 13.19 -32.77
CA GLU A 170 9.90 13.18 -34.20
C GLU A 170 10.07 11.77 -34.79
N GLU A 171 11.12 11.02 -34.42
CA GLU A 171 11.34 9.64 -34.87
C GLU A 171 10.19 8.70 -34.48
N ILE A 172 9.61 8.91 -33.28
CA ILE A 172 8.42 8.16 -32.82
C ILE A 172 7.19 8.56 -33.65
N LEU A 173 7.01 9.85 -33.92
CA LEU A 173 5.86 10.38 -34.66
C LEU A 173 5.83 9.94 -36.12
N ILE A 174 6.99 9.92 -36.79
CA ILE A 174 7.14 9.50 -38.19
C ILE A 174 7.32 7.98 -38.34
N GLU A 175 7.17 7.23 -37.25
CA GLU A 175 7.25 5.75 -37.22
C GLU A 175 8.62 5.20 -37.67
N LYS A 176 9.69 6.00 -37.56
CA LYS A 176 11.08 5.53 -37.71
C LYS A 176 11.50 4.68 -36.51
N ASN A 177 10.94 4.97 -35.34
CA ASN A 177 10.97 4.12 -34.16
C ASN A 177 9.55 3.61 -33.88
N ASP A 178 9.42 2.32 -33.59
CA ASP A 178 8.13 1.62 -33.43
C ASP A 178 7.55 1.67 -32.01
N ALA A 179 8.18 2.39 -31.08
CA ALA A 179 7.82 2.44 -29.65
C ALA A 179 6.32 2.65 -29.42
N LEU A 180 5.73 3.59 -30.16
CA LEU A 180 4.32 3.91 -30.00
C LEU A 180 3.39 2.77 -30.42
N SER A 181 3.76 1.99 -31.44
CA SER A 181 2.99 0.81 -31.88
C SER A 181 3.05 -0.34 -30.88
N ARG A 182 4.06 -0.33 -30.00
CA ARG A 182 4.30 -1.34 -28.96
C ARG A 182 3.62 -1.01 -27.63
N VAL A 183 2.93 0.13 -27.52
CA VAL A 183 2.12 0.49 -26.34
C VAL A 183 0.69 -0.04 -26.49
N ALA A 184 0.22 -0.80 -25.50
CA ALA A 184 -1.15 -1.28 -25.47
C ALA A 184 -1.77 -1.21 -24.07
N GLY A 185 -3.09 -0.93 -24.01
CA GLY A 185 -3.88 -1.24 -22.82
C GLY A 185 -3.96 -2.76 -22.66
N TYR A 186 -3.58 -3.28 -21.49
CA TYR A 186 -3.53 -4.72 -21.25
C TYR A 186 -4.93 -5.32 -21.26
N GLU A 187 -5.14 -6.35 -22.11
CA GLU A 187 -6.38 -7.11 -22.18
C GLU A 187 -6.32 -8.31 -21.21
N TYR A 188 -7.23 -8.34 -20.24
CA TYR A 188 -7.37 -9.43 -19.28
C TYR A 188 -8.13 -10.62 -19.89
N ASP A 189 -8.16 -11.73 -19.16
CA ASP A 189 -8.86 -12.97 -19.54
C ASP A 189 -10.34 -12.78 -19.90
N ASP A 190 -11.02 -11.79 -19.29
CA ASP A 190 -12.40 -11.40 -19.56
C ASP A 190 -12.57 -10.40 -20.72
N LYS A 191 -11.54 -10.19 -21.54
CA LYS A 191 -11.54 -9.29 -22.70
C LYS A 191 -11.68 -7.81 -22.38
N LYS A 192 -11.61 -7.43 -21.10
CA LYS A 192 -11.57 -6.03 -20.68
C LYS A 192 -10.14 -5.51 -20.74
N LYS A 193 -10.00 -4.23 -21.08
CA LYS A 193 -8.71 -3.50 -21.03
C LYS A 193 -8.47 -2.76 -19.71
N TYR A 194 -9.11 -3.24 -18.66
CA TYR A 194 -9.04 -2.71 -17.29
C TYR A 194 -9.42 -3.84 -16.34
N CYS A 195 -9.04 -3.72 -15.07
CA CYS A 195 -9.41 -4.68 -14.03
C CYS A 195 -9.90 -3.94 -12.79
N ASP A 196 -11.05 -4.34 -12.25
CA ASP A 196 -11.51 -3.77 -10.99
C ASP A 196 -10.60 -4.17 -9.82
N LEU A 197 -10.47 -3.32 -8.80
CA LEU A 197 -9.70 -3.60 -7.58
C LEU A 197 -10.23 -4.86 -6.88
N ASP A 198 -11.53 -5.09 -6.91
CA ASP A 198 -12.15 -6.28 -6.31
C ASP A 198 -12.02 -7.53 -7.20
N ASP A 199 -11.75 -7.36 -8.49
CA ASP A 199 -11.67 -8.45 -9.45
C ASP A 199 -10.25 -9.02 -9.60
N ILE A 200 -9.20 -8.24 -9.34
CA ILE A 200 -7.82 -8.71 -9.52
C ILE A 200 -7.51 -9.92 -8.64
N ASN A 201 -8.01 -9.94 -7.40
CA ASN A 201 -7.88 -11.07 -6.48
C ASN A 201 -8.50 -12.35 -7.06
N LYS A 202 -9.69 -12.24 -7.66
CA LYS A 202 -10.40 -13.36 -8.31
C LYS A 202 -9.61 -13.86 -9.52
N LYS A 203 -9.07 -12.95 -10.32
CA LYS A 203 -8.25 -13.29 -11.50
C LYS A 203 -6.96 -13.99 -11.10
N ILE A 204 -6.27 -13.55 -10.04
CA ILE A 204 -5.08 -14.24 -9.51
C ILE A 204 -5.45 -15.65 -9.06
N LYS A 205 -6.50 -15.81 -8.24
CA LYS A 205 -6.98 -17.12 -7.79
C LYS A 205 -7.36 -18.03 -8.96
N ASN A 206 -7.95 -17.48 -10.02
CA ASN A 206 -8.21 -18.22 -11.25
C ASN A 206 -6.90 -18.73 -11.90
N GLN A 207 -5.88 -17.89 -12.00
CA GLN A 207 -4.57 -18.32 -12.54
C GLN A 207 -3.88 -19.35 -11.64
N ILE A 208 -3.99 -19.25 -10.31
CA ILE A 208 -3.50 -20.27 -9.37
C ILE A 208 -4.24 -21.60 -9.62
N SER A 209 -5.56 -21.56 -9.75
CA SER A 209 -6.39 -22.73 -10.05
C SER A 209 -5.95 -23.43 -11.34
N LEU A 210 -5.75 -22.67 -12.43
CA LEU A 210 -5.23 -23.20 -13.69
C LEU A 210 -3.85 -23.86 -13.52
N ALA A 211 -2.97 -23.22 -12.75
CA ALA A 211 -1.63 -23.72 -12.51
C ALA A 211 -1.61 -25.02 -11.68
N PHE A 212 -2.52 -25.15 -10.71
CA PHE A 212 -2.74 -26.36 -9.92
C PHE A 212 -3.31 -27.50 -10.76
N LEU A 213 -4.31 -27.22 -11.60
CA LEU A 213 -4.88 -28.20 -12.52
C LEU A 213 -3.82 -28.75 -13.48
N ALA A 214 -2.99 -27.88 -14.06
CA ALA A 214 -1.89 -28.29 -14.93
C ALA A 214 -0.88 -29.21 -14.22
N ARG A 215 -0.67 -29.00 -12.92
CA ARG A 215 0.22 -29.79 -12.06
C ARG A 215 -0.47 -30.98 -11.37
N LYS A 216 -1.73 -31.27 -11.73
CA LYS A 216 -2.54 -32.35 -11.15
C LYS A 216 -2.67 -32.26 -9.62
N LYS A 217 -2.65 -31.04 -9.06
CA LYS A 217 -2.90 -30.79 -7.64
C LYS A 217 -4.41 -30.66 -7.37
N ILE A 218 -4.79 -30.87 -6.12
CA ILE A 218 -6.16 -30.66 -5.65
C ILE A 218 -6.45 -29.15 -5.70
N VAL A 219 -7.66 -28.80 -6.15
CA VAL A 219 -8.14 -27.41 -6.18
C VAL A 219 -9.35 -27.30 -5.27
N THR A 220 -9.17 -26.64 -4.14
CA THR A 220 -10.25 -26.18 -3.26
C THR A 220 -10.07 -24.70 -2.97
N ASP A 221 -11.14 -24.02 -2.53
CA ASP A 221 -11.06 -22.61 -2.14
C ASP A 221 -10.00 -22.36 -1.05
N ASP A 222 -9.83 -23.31 -0.12
CA ASP A 222 -8.81 -23.21 0.94
C ASP A 222 -7.38 -23.28 0.36
N HIS A 223 -7.13 -24.20 -0.58
CA HIS A 223 -5.82 -24.27 -1.27
C HIS A 223 -5.53 -23.01 -2.08
N LEU A 224 -6.54 -22.47 -2.76
CA LEU A 224 -6.42 -21.23 -3.53
C LEU A 224 -6.13 -20.04 -2.62
N ASP A 225 -6.83 -19.94 -1.48
CA ASP A 225 -6.61 -18.89 -0.48
C ASP A 225 -5.20 -18.97 0.12
N LYS A 226 -4.75 -20.16 0.53
CA LYS A 226 -3.40 -20.40 1.07
C LYS A 226 -2.31 -19.94 0.11
N ALA A 227 -2.37 -20.38 -1.15
CA ALA A 227 -1.42 -20.00 -2.17
C ALA A 227 -1.48 -18.50 -2.49
N PHE A 228 -2.68 -17.95 -2.64
CA PHE A 228 -2.88 -16.52 -2.91
C PHE A 228 -2.21 -15.63 -1.85
N HIS A 229 -2.45 -15.88 -0.56
CA HIS A 229 -1.84 -15.07 0.50
C HIS A 229 -0.34 -15.32 0.64
N HIS A 230 0.13 -16.53 0.36
CA HIS A 230 1.57 -16.79 0.31
C HIS A 230 2.24 -15.94 -0.76
N TYR A 231 1.66 -15.87 -1.96
CA TYR A 231 2.15 -14.98 -3.02
C TYR A 231 2.09 -13.51 -2.63
N LEU A 232 0.98 -13.03 -2.06
CA LEU A 232 0.88 -11.65 -1.58
C LEU A 232 2.01 -11.34 -0.60
N GLY A 233 2.31 -12.27 0.29
CA GLY A 233 3.36 -12.10 1.27
C GLY A 233 4.78 -12.05 0.70
N MET A 234 5.04 -12.86 -0.33
CA MET A 234 6.29 -12.83 -1.07
C MET A 234 6.46 -11.52 -1.85
N ILE A 235 5.40 -11.04 -2.52
CA ILE A 235 5.40 -9.74 -3.22
C ILE A 235 5.62 -8.58 -2.24
N ASP A 236 4.88 -8.56 -1.13
CA ASP A 236 5.00 -7.53 -0.09
C ASP A 236 6.42 -7.46 0.48
N ARG A 237 7.02 -8.61 0.80
CA ARG A 237 8.40 -8.68 1.30
C ARG A 237 9.37 -8.10 0.28
N HIS A 238 9.19 -8.47 -0.99
CA HIS A 238 10.04 -7.97 -2.06
C HIS A 238 9.94 -6.45 -2.24
N ILE A 239 8.72 -5.88 -2.22
CA ILE A 239 8.50 -4.42 -2.31
C ILE A 239 9.16 -3.70 -1.12
N ILE A 240 8.97 -4.21 0.11
CA ILE A 240 9.57 -3.63 1.32
C ILE A 240 11.09 -3.64 1.23
N ASP A 241 11.68 -4.77 0.84
CA ASP A 241 13.13 -4.90 0.72
C ASP A 241 13.68 -3.99 -0.38
N ARG A 242 12.99 -3.89 -1.53
CA ARG A 242 13.36 -3.00 -2.63
C ARG A 242 13.33 -1.52 -2.25
N HIS A 243 12.34 -1.10 -1.46
CA HIS A 243 12.29 0.26 -0.93
C HIS A 243 13.46 0.55 0.01
N LYS A 244 13.88 -0.43 0.83
CA LYS A 244 15.05 -0.28 1.73
C LYS A 244 16.37 -0.23 0.95
N THR A 245 16.48 -0.97 -0.15
CA THR A 245 17.71 -1.10 -0.96
C THR A 245 17.68 -0.25 -2.24
N LYS A 246 16.82 0.77 -2.31
CA LYS A 246 16.61 1.56 -3.53
C LYS A 246 17.88 2.21 -4.11
N ALA A 247 18.87 2.48 -3.26
CA ALA A 247 20.16 3.07 -3.63
C ALA A 247 21.21 2.05 -4.10
N GLU A 248 20.94 0.74 -3.98
CA GLU A 248 21.87 -0.30 -4.40
C GLU A 248 21.80 -0.53 -5.92
N GLU A 249 22.96 -0.73 -6.54
CA GLU A 249 23.08 -0.97 -7.99
C GLU A 249 22.44 -2.31 -8.41
N ASN A 250 22.52 -3.33 -7.54
CA ASN A 250 21.92 -4.63 -7.78
C ASN A 250 20.43 -4.61 -7.44
N LYS A 251 19.60 -4.44 -8.47
CA LYS A 251 18.14 -4.53 -8.32
C LYS A 251 17.74 -5.99 -8.08
N LEU A 252 17.03 -6.25 -6.98
CA LEU A 252 16.47 -7.56 -6.68
C LEU A 252 15.29 -7.84 -7.61
N SER A 253 15.24 -9.04 -8.20
CA SER A 253 14.08 -9.57 -8.92
C SER A 253 13.56 -10.83 -8.24
N ILE A 254 12.32 -11.21 -8.57
CA ILE A 254 11.73 -12.48 -8.17
C ILE A 254 11.88 -13.44 -9.34
N SER A 255 12.64 -14.53 -9.19
CA SER A 255 12.74 -15.54 -10.25
C SER A 255 11.37 -16.20 -10.47
N ILE A 256 11.05 -16.55 -11.71
CA ILE A 256 9.81 -17.28 -12.01
C ILE A 256 9.81 -18.66 -11.33
N ASP A 257 10.98 -19.29 -11.15
CA ASP A 257 11.13 -20.52 -10.37
C ASP A 257 10.68 -20.36 -8.91
N ALA A 258 10.96 -19.21 -8.27
CA ALA A 258 10.46 -18.94 -6.93
C ALA A 258 8.93 -18.90 -6.90
N LEU A 259 8.29 -18.36 -7.95
CA LEU A 259 6.84 -18.39 -8.08
C LEU A 259 6.31 -19.83 -8.29
N ILE A 260 7.00 -20.63 -9.09
CA ILE A 260 6.63 -22.03 -9.36
C ILE A 260 6.77 -22.88 -8.09
N LEU A 261 7.81 -22.64 -7.28
CA LEU A 261 8.02 -23.35 -6.01
C LEU A 261 6.82 -23.21 -5.07
N VAL A 262 6.16 -22.05 -5.03
CA VAL A 262 4.93 -21.86 -4.24
C VAL A 262 3.80 -22.77 -4.74
N LEU A 263 3.71 -23.01 -6.06
CA LEU A 263 2.72 -23.92 -6.62
C LEU A 263 2.98 -25.38 -6.26
N GLU A 264 4.24 -25.74 -6.01
CA GLU A 264 4.68 -27.10 -5.71
C GLU A 264 4.63 -27.38 -4.21
N THR A 265 4.88 -26.37 -3.39
CA THR A 265 4.88 -26.45 -1.93
C THR A 265 3.53 -26.89 -1.37
N ASP A 266 3.57 -27.68 -0.30
CA ASP A 266 2.41 -28.00 0.52
C ASP A 266 2.17 -26.86 1.53
N LEU A 267 1.01 -26.21 1.44
CA LEU A 267 0.62 -25.07 2.25
C LEU A 267 -0.49 -25.43 3.26
N GLU A 268 -0.69 -26.72 3.55
CA GLU A 268 -1.75 -27.18 4.45
C GLU A 268 -1.61 -26.63 5.88
N ASP A 269 -0.38 -26.54 6.37
CA ASP A 269 -0.08 -25.91 7.65
C ASP A 269 -0.20 -24.39 7.54
N ILE A 270 -1.20 -23.84 8.23
CA ILE A 270 -1.38 -22.39 8.32
C ILE A 270 -0.23 -21.80 9.14
N SER A 271 0.77 -21.26 8.44
CA SER A 271 1.87 -20.57 9.08
C SER A 271 1.39 -19.26 9.73
N LYS A 272 2.10 -18.81 10.78
CA LYS A 272 1.90 -17.46 11.34
C LYS A 272 2.04 -16.36 10.27
N ASP A 273 2.86 -16.61 9.24
CA ASP A 273 3.02 -15.70 8.11
C ASP A 273 1.73 -15.58 7.28
N TYR A 274 1.06 -16.70 6.96
CA TYR A 274 -0.21 -16.67 6.23
C TYR A 274 -1.26 -15.80 6.92
N LEU A 275 -1.43 -15.97 8.23
CA LEU A 275 -2.40 -15.17 9.00
C LEU A 275 -2.05 -13.68 8.97
N ALA A 276 -0.78 -13.35 9.13
CA ALA A 276 -0.30 -11.98 9.08
C ALA A 276 -0.50 -11.35 7.69
N TYR A 277 -0.26 -12.10 6.61
CA TYR A 277 -0.51 -11.65 5.24
C TYR A 277 -1.99 -11.40 4.99
N LYS A 278 -2.86 -12.32 5.42
CA LYS A 278 -4.32 -12.18 5.32
C LYS A 278 -4.83 -10.98 6.12
N PHE A 279 -4.29 -10.76 7.32
CA PHE A 279 -4.61 -9.58 8.12
C PHE A 279 -4.20 -8.29 7.40
N LYS A 280 -2.98 -8.21 6.86
CA LYS A 280 -2.51 -7.00 6.17
C LYS A 280 -3.34 -6.69 4.92
N GLU A 281 -3.72 -7.70 4.14
CA GLU A 281 -4.64 -7.49 3.02
C GLU A 281 -5.97 -6.90 3.50
N ARG A 282 -6.56 -7.48 4.55
CA ARG A 282 -7.83 -6.99 5.10
C ARG A 282 -7.71 -5.57 5.66
N PHE A 283 -6.63 -5.27 6.38
CA PHE A 283 -6.35 -3.95 6.93
C PHE A 283 -6.22 -2.89 5.81
N SER A 284 -5.50 -3.23 4.73
CA SER A 284 -5.42 -2.38 3.53
C SER A 284 -6.79 -2.17 2.89
N TYR A 285 -7.60 -3.23 2.78
CA TYR A 285 -8.96 -3.12 2.25
C TYR A 285 -9.83 -2.17 3.08
N GLN A 286 -9.76 -2.20 4.41
CA GLN A 286 -10.52 -1.25 5.24
C GLN A 286 -10.09 0.21 5.03
N ILE A 287 -8.82 0.45 4.74
CA ILE A 287 -8.32 1.78 4.38
C ILE A 287 -8.92 2.24 3.07
N ASP A 288 -8.94 1.38 2.05
CA ASP A 288 -9.53 1.71 0.76
C ASP A 288 -11.03 2.00 0.86
N GLN A 289 -11.76 1.21 1.67
CA GLN A 289 -13.17 1.45 1.95
C GLN A 289 -13.40 2.79 2.66
N TYR A 290 -12.55 3.14 3.63
CA TYR A 290 -12.64 4.43 4.31
C TYR A 290 -12.33 5.60 3.37
N MET A 291 -11.27 5.50 2.55
CA MET A 291 -10.85 6.56 1.62
C MET A 291 -11.79 6.72 0.42
N SER A 292 -12.58 5.69 0.09
CA SER A 292 -13.55 5.74 -1.00
C SER A 292 -14.93 6.29 -0.58
N ASP A 293 -15.17 6.43 0.72
CA ASP A 293 -16.42 6.93 1.26
C ASP A 293 -16.34 8.46 1.42
N GLU A 294 -17.08 9.21 0.60
CA GLU A 294 -17.06 10.68 0.59
C GLU A 294 -17.55 11.31 1.91
N VAL A 295 -18.29 10.56 2.74
CA VAL A 295 -18.75 11.02 4.06
C VAL A 295 -17.64 10.89 5.08
N ASP A 296 -16.95 9.76 5.09
CA ASP A 296 -15.86 9.47 6.04
C ASP A 296 -14.55 10.19 5.63
N TYR A 297 -14.34 10.38 4.32
CA TYR A 297 -13.16 10.98 3.71
C TYR A 297 -13.56 12.06 2.70
N PRO A 298 -13.98 13.27 3.15
CA PRO A 298 -14.35 14.34 2.24
C PRO A 298 -13.13 14.86 1.48
N ASP A 299 -13.26 15.04 0.15
CA ASP A 299 -12.22 15.62 -0.69
C ASP A 299 -11.98 17.08 -0.29
N ALA A 300 -10.89 17.32 0.44
CA ALA A 300 -10.58 18.65 0.95
C ALA A 300 -10.04 19.61 -0.11
N GLY A 301 -9.80 19.16 -1.35
CA GLY A 301 -9.36 20.00 -2.48
C GLY A 301 -8.05 20.77 -2.26
N ASN A 302 -7.34 20.52 -1.16
CA ASN A 302 -6.16 21.25 -0.74
C ASN A 302 -4.92 20.36 -0.86
N ASP A 303 -3.82 20.93 -1.36
CA ASP A 303 -2.48 20.33 -1.45
C ASP A 303 -1.82 20.07 -0.06
N GLN A 304 -2.60 20.00 1.03
CA GLN A 304 -2.06 19.68 2.36
C GLN A 304 -1.83 18.18 2.52
N PRO A 305 -0.72 17.76 3.16
CA PRO A 305 -0.46 16.35 3.42
C PRO A 305 -1.54 15.75 4.33
N CYS A 306 -2.18 14.67 3.90
CA CYS A 306 -3.21 14.00 4.68
C CYS A 306 -2.57 13.15 5.80
N ASN A 307 -2.99 13.39 7.05
CA ASN A 307 -2.50 12.63 8.21
C ASN A 307 -2.72 11.12 8.07
N LEU A 308 -3.89 10.72 7.55
CA LEU A 308 -4.20 9.31 7.34
C LEU A 308 -3.23 8.67 6.36
N GLN A 309 -2.97 9.34 5.24
CA GLN A 309 -2.06 8.82 4.22
C GLN A 309 -0.64 8.65 4.76
N ALA A 310 -0.16 9.62 5.55
CA ALA A 310 1.14 9.54 6.19
C ALA A 310 1.22 8.42 7.26
N ALA A 311 0.18 8.25 8.08
CA ALA A 311 0.10 7.16 9.05
C ALA A 311 0.05 5.78 8.36
N CYS A 312 -0.77 5.65 7.31
CA CYS A 312 -0.89 4.42 6.52
C CYS A 312 0.42 4.09 5.80
N ALA A 313 1.16 5.07 5.31
CA ALA A 313 2.48 4.85 4.70
C ALA A 313 3.46 4.20 5.70
N ILE A 314 3.42 4.60 6.97
CA ILE A 314 4.25 4.01 8.03
C ILE A 314 3.77 2.59 8.35
N LEU A 315 2.49 2.42 8.67
CA LEU A 315 1.94 1.15 9.13
C LEU A 315 2.01 0.07 8.06
N LEU A 316 1.79 0.42 6.81
CA LEU A 316 1.73 -0.56 5.73
C LEU A 316 3.13 -0.90 5.19
N ALA A 317 4.14 -0.05 5.40
CA ALA A 317 5.53 -0.39 5.15
C ALA A 317 6.11 -1.46 6.11
N LEU A 318 5.40 -1.77 7.21
CA LEU A 318 5.80 -2.81 8.16
C LEU A 318 5.70 -4.21 7.55
N HIS A 319 6.54 -5.12 8.06
CA HIS A 319 6.36 -6.53 7.77
C HIS A 319 5.00 -6.98 8.33
N PRO A 320 4.28 -7.92 7.68
CA PRO A 320 2.90 -8.21 8.07
C PRO A 320 2.76 -8.71 9.52
N ARG A 321 3.77 -9.44 10.03
CA ARG A 321 3.83 -9.83 11.45
C ARG A 321 3.98 -8.63 12.38
N GLU A 322 4.76 -7.63 12.00
CA GLU A 322 4.92 -6.42 12.82
C GLU A 322 3.65 -5.59 12.82
N LEU A 323 2.96 -5.48 11.67
CA LEU A 323 1.67 -4.81 11.57
C LEU A 323 0.62 -5.50 12.45
N TRP A 324 0.64 -6.84 12.52
CA TRP A 324 -0.20 -7.60 13.44
C TRP A 324 0.05 -7.22 14.91
N GLU A 325 1.31 -7.13 15.34
CA GLU A 325 1.66 -6.68 16.70
C GLU A 325 1.21 -5.23 16.98
N HIS A 326 1.32 -4.34 16.00
CA HIS A 326 0.78 -2.98 16.13
C HIS A 326 -0.74 -2.98 16.30
N TYR A 327 -1.44 -3.85 15.58
CA TYR A 327 -2.88 -4.00 15.73
C TYR A 327 -3.30 -4.52 17.10
N ARG A 328 -2.52 -5.44 17.69
CA ARG A 328 -2.72 -5.88 19.09
C ARG A 328 -2.64 -4.70 20.05
N SER A 329 -1.69 -3.80 19.83
CA SER A 329 -1.56 -2.57 20.62
C SER A 329 -2.76 -1.64 20.44
N PHE A 330 -3.27 -1.45 19.22
CA PHE A 330 -4.49 -0.65 18.99
C PHE A 330 -5.76 -1.25 19.61
N SER A 331 -5.75 -2.55 19.92
CA SER A 331 -6.93 -3.31 20.32
C SER A 331 -6.74 -3.97 21.69
N PRO A 332 -6.40 -3.21 22.77
CA PRO A 332 -6.08 -3.81 24.07
C PRO A 332 -7.29 -4.51 24.72
N HIS A 333 -8.50 -4.19 24.28
CA HIS A 333 -9.77 -4.79 24.71
C HIS A 333 -10.09 -6.11 23.97
N LEU A 334 -9.30 -6.51 22.96
CA LEU A 334 -9.47 -7.77 22.25
C LEU A 334 -8.42 -8.78 22.72
N LEU A 335 -8.86 -10.02 22.96
CA LEU A 335 -7.96 -11.13 23.23
C LEU A 335 -7.40 -11.68 21.93
N LEU A 336 -6.29 -11.10 21.49
CA LEU A 336 -5.54 -11.50 20.30
C LEU A 336 -4.29 -12.28 20.75
N ASP A 337 -4.47 -13.58 21.04
CA ASP A 337 -3.39 -14.49 21.46
C ASP A 337 -2.79 -15.26 20.27
N ASP A 338 -1.48 -15.42 20.32
CA ASP A 338 -0.59 -15.96 19.31
C ASP A 338 -0.60 -17.49 19.22
N ALA A 339 -1.08 -18.16 20.28
CA ALA A 339 -0.92 -19.60 20.48
C ALA A 339 -2.12 -20.46 20.05
N SER A 340 -3.34 -19.90 19.98
CA SER A 340 -4.55 -20.75 19.96
C SER A 340 -5.54 -20.55 18.82
N ASN A 341 -5.47 -19.52 17.96
CA ASN A 341 -6.59 -19.29 17.05
C ASN A 341 -6.25 -18.69 15.68
N THR A 342 -5.85 -19.56 14.77
CA THR A 342 -6.05 -19.45 13.32
C THR A 342 -7.49 -19.09 12.92
N SER A 343 -8.48 -19.25 13.82
CA SER A 343 -9.89 -18.87 13.60
C SER A 343 -10.31 -17.51 14.18
N ASN A 344 -9.66 -17.02 15.25
CA ASN A 344 -9.96 -15.72 15.89
C ASN A 344 -9.01 -14.61 15.39
N ALA A 345 -7.91 -14.98 14.75
CA ALA A 345 -7.19 -14.04 13.89
C ALA A 345 -8.13 -13.41 12.85
N PHE A 346 -9.27 -14.05 12.52
CA PHE A 346 -10.33 -13.53 11.65
C PHE A 346 -11.52 -12.87 12.36
N THR A 347 -11.55 -12.87 13.70
CA THR A 347 -12.49 -12.05 14.50
C THR A 347 -11.87 -10.69 14.81
N TYR A 348 -11.24 -10.07 13.80
CA TYR A 348 -10.84 -8.67 13.90
C TYR A 348 -12.07 -7.76 13.82
N ASN A 349 -11.98 -6.63 14.51
CA ASN A 349 -13.03 -5.64 14.54
C ASN A 349 -12.92 -4.72 13.32
N ASP A 350 -13.44 -5.16 12.16
CA ASP A 350 -13.46 -4.35 10.92
C ASP A 350 -14.11 -2.97 11.16
N GLU A 351 -15.19 -2.94 11.97
CA GLU A 351 -15.85 -1.71 12.40
C GLU A 351 -14.88 -0.85 13.23
N GLY A 352 -14.20 -1.46 14.20
CA GLY A 352 -13.15 -0.84 15.03
C GLY A 352 -12.00 -0.26 14.23
N ILE A 353 -11.58 -0.93 13.15
CA ILE A 353 -10.57 -0.42 12.23
C ILE A 353 -11.15 0.77 11.47
N ARG A 354 -12.20 0.52 10.66
CA ARG A 354 -12.72 1.49 9.69
C ARG A 354 -13.32 2.74 10.35
N LEU A 355 -14.21 2.55 11.32
CA LEU A 355 -15.02 3.65 11.88
C LEU A 355 -14.33 4.37 13.05
N TYR A 356 -13.33 3.76 13.69
CA TYR A 356 -12.69 4.30 14.89
C TYR A 356 -11.19 4.55 14.69
N LEU A 357 -10.38 3.52 14.48
CA LEU A 357 -8.92 3.66 14.34
C LEU A 357 -8.55 4.59 13.17
N LEU A 358 -9.07 4.32 11.96
CA LEU A 358 -8.75 5.15 10.79
C LEU A 358 -9.24 6.60 10.95
N LYS A 359 -10.39 6.80 11.60
CA LYS A 359 -10.89 8.13 11.94
C LYS A 359 -9.96 8.89 12.89
N ILE A 360 -9.39 8.21 13.88
CA ILE A 360 -8.39 8.81 14.78
C ILE A 360 -7.12 9.17 13.99
N LEU A 361 -6.59 8.23 13.19
CA LEU A 361 -5.38 8.45 12.38
C LEU A 361 -5.55 9.58 11.36
N HIS A 362 -6.75 9.73 10.80
CA HIS A 362 -7.10 10.84 9.91
C HIS A 362 -7.15 12.18 10.65
N SER A 363 -7.67 12.18 11.88
CA SER A 363 -7.99 13.41 12.60
C SER A 363 -6.84 14.00 13.43
N VAL A 364 -5.86 13.19 13.82
CA VAL A 364 -4.73 13.60 14.67
C VAL A 364 -3.52 13.94 13.80
N ASP A 365 -2.87 15.06 14.11
CA ASP A 365 -1.70 15.54 13.35
C ASP A 365 -0.54 14.53 13.39
N ILE A 366 -0.11 14.11 12.21
CA ILE A 366 1.00 13.15 12.06
C ILE A 366 2.33 13.68 12.62
N ALA A 367 2.52 15.01 12.69
CA ALA A 367 3.72 15.62 13.25
C ALA A 367 3.91 15.28 14.74
N SER A 368 2.84 14.92 15.45
CA SER A 368 2.91 14.47 16.85
C SER A 368 3.18 12.97 16.99
N SER A 369 3.32 12.22 15.90
CA SER A 369 3.56 10.78 15.95
C SER A 369 4.96 10.47 16.51
N ALA A 370 5.04 9.44 17.34
CA ALA A 370 6.28 8.94 17.93
C ALA A 370 6.28 7.41 17.97
N PRO A 371 6.31 6.71 16.80
CA PRO A 371 6.25 5.25 16.76
C PRO A 371 7.39 4.61 17.56
N ASN A 372 7.06 3.58 18.33
CA ASN A 372 7.99 2.78 19.11
C ASN A 372 8.05 1.37 18.51
N ALA A 373 8.98 1.17 17.57
CA ALA A 373 9.15 -0.09 16.85
C ALA A 373 9.52 -1.25 17.79
N ALA A 374 10.28 -0.99 18.87
CA ALA A 374 10.70 -2.03 19.82
C ALA A 374 9.53 -2.61 20.63
N ARG A 375 8.40 -1.89 20.69
CA ARG A 375 7.17 -2.32 21.39
C ARG A 375 5.97 -2.48 20.46
N TYR A 376 6.18 -2.37 19.14
CA TYR A 376 5.10 -2.41 18.16
C TYR A 376 3.96 -1.42 18.48
N GLN A 377 4.30 -0.19 18.84
CA GLN A 377 3.34 0.84 19.22
C GLN A 377 3.42 2.03 18.27
N PHE A 378 2.33 2.35 17.58
CA PHE A 378 2.18 3.62 16.88
C PHE A 378 1.42 4.58 17.80
N ILE A 379 2.13 5.54 18.38
CA ILE A 379 1.58 6.48 19.37
C ILE A 379 1.79 7.92 18.91
N TYR A 380 1.05 8.82 19.55
CA TYR A 380 1.30 10.25 19.50
C TYR A 380 1.84 10.72 20.84
N ARG A 381 2.71 11.74 20.83
CA ARG A 381 3.33 12.29 22.04
C ARG A 381 3.05 13.77 22.15
N SER A 382 2.71 14.25 23.35
CA SER A 382 2.57 15.70 23.58
C SER A 382 3.90 16.42 23.37
N SER A 383 3.85 17.66 22.87
CA SER A 383 5.06 18.45 22.60
C SER A 383 5.60 19.16 23.85
N THR A 384 4.75 19.30 24.88
CA THR A 384 5.06 19.99 26.13
C THR A 384 5.17 19.04 27.33
N PRO A 385 6.12 19.29 28.26
CA PRO A 385 6.20 18.56 29.52
C PRO A 385 4.98 18.76 30.44
N PRO A 386 4.55 17.74 31.19
CA PRO A 386 5.05 16.37 31.17
C PRO A 386 4.66 15.67 29.86
N PHE A 387 5.63 15.03 29.20
CA PHE A 387 5.39 14.34 27.95
C PHE A 387 4.47 13.14 28.19
N GLN A 388 3.36 13.07 27.47
CA GLN A 388 2.38 12.01 27.57
C GLN A 388 2.23 11.29 26.23
N ASN A 389 2.09 9.97 26.30
CA ASN A 389 1.86 9.11 25.15
C ASN A 389 0.36 8.84 24.99
N PHE A 390 -0.08 8.84 23.73
CA PHE A 390 -1.46 8.67 23.31
C PHE A 390 -1.55 7.55 22.28
N LEU A 391 -2.26 6.49 22.62
CA LEU A 391 -2.46 5.35 21.75
C LEU A 391 -3.81 5.48 21.03
N PRO A 392 -3.84 5.56 19.68
CA PRO A 392 -5.09 5.42 18.94
C PRO A 392 -5.64 4.00 19.14
N THR A 393 -6.97 3.85 19.22
CA THR A 393 -7.56 2.54 19.52
C THR A 393 -8.70 2.17 18.58
N THR A 394 -9.01 0.87 18.55
CA THR A 394 -10.19 0.28 17.88
C THR A 394 -11.41 0.19 18.79
N ILE A 395 -11.38 0.81 19.99
CA ILE A 395 -12.44 0.76 20.98
C ILE A 395 -13.71 1.39 20.39
N THR A 396 -14.78 0.60 20.30
CA THR A 396 -16.08 1.06 19.79
C THR A 396 -16.90 1.76 20.87
N ASN A 397 -17.85 2.60 20.45
CA ASN A 397 -18.77 3.29 21.37
C ASN A 397 -20.10 2.55 21.58
N ASN A 398 -20.26 1.34 21.04
CA ASN A 398 -21.54 0.63 20.96
C ASN A 398 -21.97 -0.04 22.29
N GLY A 399 -21.36 0.34 23.43
CA GLY A 399 -21.63 -0.27 24.73
C GLY A 399 -21.13 0.55 25.93
N ARG A 400 -21.41 0.08 27.15
CA ARG A 400 -20.89 0.72 28.37
C ARG A 400 -19.40 0.45 28.51
N PHE A 401 -18.64 1.48 28.87
CA PHE A 401 -17.20 1.38 29.10
C PHE A 401 -16.81 0.29 30.10
N ASP A 402 -17.68 -0.03 31.09
CA ASP A 402 -17.46 -1.13 32.03
C ASP A 402 -17.23 -2.48 31.33
N LEU A 403 -17.87 -2.71 30.18
CA LEU A 403 -17.68 -3.94 29.41
C LEU A 403 -16.30 -3.94 28.74
N THR A 404 -15.92 -2.84 28.10
CA THR A 404 -14.58 -2.66 27.52
C THR A 404 -13.50 -2.82 28.58
N SER A 405 -13.71 -2.24 29.76
CA SER A 405 -12.80 -2.36 30.91
C SER A 405 -12.64 -3.81 31.33
N LYS A 406 -13.73 -4.58 31.47
CA LYS A 406 -13.65 -6.03 31.77
C LYS A 406 -12.91 -6.81 30.68
N GLN A 407 -13.15 -6.49 29.42
CA GLN A 407 -12.46 -7.14 28.30
C GLN A 407 -10.95 -6.86 28.32
N MET A 408 -10.56 -5.62 28.60
CA MET A 408 -9.14 -5.26 28.77
C MET A 408 -8.49 -6.05 29.91
N HIS A 409 -9.13 -6.16 31.07
CA HIS A 409 -8.59 -6.95 32.19
C HIS A 409 -8.44 -8.44 31.86
N SER A 410 -9.30 -8.98 31.01
CA SER A 410 -9.18 -10.37 30.56
C SER A 410 -8.03 -10.63 29.58
N ASN A 411 -7.35 -9.58 29.09
CA ASN A 411 -6.23 -9.70 28.17
C ASN A 411 -4.92 -9.98 28.95
N PRO A 412 -4.31 -11.18 28.81
CA PRO A 412 -3.11 -11.54 29.56
C PRO A 412 -1.88 -10.69 29.18
N CYS A 413 -1.88 -10.09 27.98
CA CYS A 413 -0.78 -9.24 27.49
C CYS A 413 -0.99 -7.75 27.79
N LEU A 414 -2.05 -7.37 28.53
CA LEU A 414 -2.44 -5.97 28.72
C LEU A 414 -1.30 -5.07 29.24
N SER A 415 -0.52 -5.55 30.22
CA SER A 415 0.57 -4.77 30.81
C SER A 415 1.70 -4.49 29.83
N GLU A 416 1.93 -5.39 28.89
CA GLU A 416 2.92 -5.21 27.82
C GLU A 416 2.40 -4.21 26.78
N LEU A 417 1.16 -4.39 26.32
CA LEU A 417 0.52 -3.55 25.31
C LEU A 417 0.40 -2.09 25.75
N LEU A 418 0.12 -1.85 27.03
CA LEU A 418 -0.08 -0.52 27.61
C LEU A 418 1.13 0.03 28.37
N TYR A 419 2.30 -0.59 28.21
CA TYR A 419 3.53 -0.10 28.82
C TYR A 419 3.85 1.31 28.31
N GLU A 420 4.15 2.23 29.24
CA GLU A 420 4.40 3.66 28.96
C GLU A 420 3.27 4.39 28.20
N ILE A 421 2.03 3.88 28.28
CA ILE A 421 0.85 4.58 27.72
C ILE A 421 0.07 5.25 28.84
N GLU A 422 -0.12 6.57 28.74
CA GLU A 422 -0.94 7.34 29.69
C GLU A 422 -2.36 7.57 29.17
N ASN A 423 -2.55 7.64 27.86
CA ASN A 423 -3.82 7.99 27.24
C ASN A 423 -4.21 7.01 26.12
N LEU A 424 -5.45 6.51 26.15
CA LEU A 424 -6.10 5.80 25.04
C LEU A 424 -7.06 6.76 24.35
N ILE A 425 -6.92 6.92 23.03
CA ILE A 425 -7.83 7.76 22.24
C ILE A 425 -9.02 6.89 21.78
N HIS A 426 -10.24 7.37 22.01
CA HIS A 426 -11.47 6.77 21.48
C HIS A 426 -12.36 7.82 20.81
N CYS A 427 -13.35 7.40 20.02
CA CYS A 427 -14.24 8.31 19.29
C CYS A 427 -15.52 8.69 20.05
N GLY A 428 -15.65 8.38 21.35
CA GLY A 428 -16.79 8.76 22.17
C GLY A 428 -16.65 10.17 22.77
N GLU A 429 -17.65 10.58 23.55
CA GLU A 429 -17.75 11.95 24.10
C GLU A 429 -17.28 12.07 25.56
N ILE A 430 -17.19 10.95 26.27
CA ILE A 430 -16.98 10.90 27.71
C ILE A 430 -15.55 10.48 28.03
N ASP A 431 -14.94 11.10 29.05
CA ASP A 431 -13.67 10.64 29.62
C ASP A 431 -13.91 9.44 30.53
N HIS A 432 -13.08 8.41 30.40
CA HIS A 432 -13.05 7.30 31.34
C HIS A 432 -11.67 7.16 31.97
N THR A 433 -11.61 6.55 33.14
CA THR A 433 -10.36 6.20 33.81
C THR A 433 -10.29 4.68 33.92
N PHE A 434 -9.16 4.12 33.52
CA PHE A 434 -8.90 2.69 33.55
C PHE A 434 -7.72 2.39 34.48
N TYR A 435 -7.82 1.32 35.26
CA TYR A 435 -6.79 0.92 36.23
C TYR A 435 -6.32 -0.50 35.90
N PRO A 436 -5.24 -0.67 35.10
CA PRO A 436 -4.80 -1.98 34.59
C PRO A 436 -4.53 -3.04 35.66
N ASP A 437 -4.14 -2.62 36.87
CA ASP A 437 -3.75 -3.53 37.96
C ASP A 437 -4.83 -3.69 39.04
N ALA A 438 -6.05 -3.19 38.83
CA ALA A 438 -7.12 -3.23 39.84
C ALA A 438 -7.53 -4.66 40.24
N GLU A 439 -7.46 -5.63 39.33
CA GLU A 439 -7.88 -7.01 39.58
C GLU A 439 -6.77 -7.93 40.13
N LYS A 440 -5.51 -7.47 40.19
CA LYS A 440 -4.36 -8.30 40.62
C LYS A 440 -4.17 -8.38 42.14
N ASN A 441 -4.91 -7.60 42.92
CA ASN A 441 -4.83 -7.60 44.38
C ASN A 441 -6.05 -8.31 44.99
N THR A 442 -5.89 -9.60 45.30
CA THR A 442 -6.73 -10.28 46.30
C THR A 442 -6.24 -9.90 47.69
N GLU A 443 -6.62 -8.73 48.22
CA GLU A 443 -6.37 -8.46 49.64
C GLU A 443 -7.28 -9.36 50.50
N ALA A 444 -6.68 -10.05 51.47
CA ALA A 444 -7.41 -10.84 52.47
C ALA A 444 -8.32 -9.92 53.32
N PRO A 445 -9.44 -10.44 53.88
CA PRO A 445 -10.37 -9.63 54.67
C PRO A 445 -9.64 -8.95 55.84
N ILE A 446 -9.94 -7.67 56.05
CA ILE A 446 -9.34 -6.83 57.08
C ILE A 446 -9.64 -7.41 58.47
N GLU A 447 -8.60 -7.75 59.26
CA GLU A 447 -8.76 -8.03 60.69
C GLU A 447 -9.25 -6.77 61.43
N ILE A 448 -10.22 -6.98 62.32
CA ILE A 448 -11.09 -5.95 62.92
C ILE A 448 -10.33 -4.93 63.82
N ASP A 449 -9.01 -4.98 63.92
CA ASP A 449 -8.23 -4.07 64.79
C ASP A 449 -6.91 -3.57 64.16
N ALA A 450 -6.77 -3.60 62.83
CA ALA A 450 -5.58 -3.08 62.16
C ALA A 450 -5.63 -1.54 62.02
N ASP A 451 -4.58 -0.88 62.55
CA ASP A 451 -4.34 0.57 62.54
C ASP A 451 -4.57 1.21 61.15
N GLN A 452 -5.59 2.08 61.07
CA GLN A 452 -6.05 2.71 59.82
C GLN A 452 -5.06 3.73 59.21
N ARG A 453 -3.86 3.93 59.76
CA ARG A 453 -2.97 5.02 59.35
C ARG A 453 -1.72 4.62 58.55
N LEU A 454 -1.53 3.36 58.20
CA LEU A 454 -0.37 2.94 57.41
C LEU A 454 -0.72 1.94 56.29
N LYS A 455 -1.56 2.35 55.35
CA LYS A 455 -1.43 1.94 53.94
C LYS A 455 -1.50 3.19 53.08
N ARG A 456 -0.36 3.82 52.83
CA ARG A 456 -0.22 4.71 51.66
C ARG A 456 -0.46 3.82 50.46
N THR A 457 -1.67 3.92 49.92
CA THR A 457 -2.11 3.35 48.66
C THR A 457 -1.01 3.61 47.63
N GLU A 458 -0.35 2.56 47.14
CA GLU A 458 0.33 2.65 45.85
C GLU A 458 -0.75 3.10 44.87
N THR A 459 -0.71 4.37 44.45
CA THR A 459 -1.67 4.89 43.47
C THR A 459 -1.49 4.05 42.21
N PHE A 460 -2.48 3.20 41.92
CA PHE A 460 -2.54 2.46 40.67
C PHE A 460 -2.21 3.38 39.51
N LYS A 461 -1.31 2.97 38.61
CA LYS A 461 -1.02 3.74 37.40
C LYS A 461 -2.30 3.79 36.57
N SER A 462 -3.01 4.92 36.64
CA SER A 462 -4.27 5.12 35.92
C SER A 462 -3.99 5.49 34.47
N ILE A 463 -4.75 4.91 33.55
CA ILE A 463 -4.75 5.25 32.13
C ILE A 463 -6.02 6.04 31.83
N SER A 464 -5.86 7.18 31.17
CA SER A 464 -6.99 8.01 30.74
C SER A 464 -7.52 7.50 29.40
N VAL A 465 -8.81 7.23 29.29
CA VAL A 465 -9.46 6.91 28.01
C VAL A 465 -10.22 8.15 27.56
N ILE A 466 -9.67 8.85 26.58
CA ILE A 466 -10.06 10.22 26.24
C ILE A 466 -10.72 10.33 24.85
N PRO A 467 -11.75 11.18 24.71
CA PRO A 467 -12.33 11.55 23.42
C PRO A 467 -11.32 12.11 22.42
N LEU A 468 -11.48 11.75 21.14
CA LEU A 468 -10.67 12.22 20.02
C LEU A 468 -10.52 13.75 19.99
N ASN A 469 -11.61 14.49 20.19
CA ASN A 469 -11.56 15.96 20.19
C ASN A 469 -10.65 16.52 21.29
N LYS A 470 -10.64 15.90 22.48
CA LYS A 470 -9.76 16.29 23.59
C LYS A 470 -8.32 15.89 23.33
N ALA A 471 -8.10 14.71 22.75
CA ALA A 471 -6.77 14.25 22.35
C ALA A 471 -6.10 15.23 21.37
N LYS A 472 -6.84 15.68 20.35
CA LYS A 472 -6.37 16.70 19.38
C LYS A 472 -5.91 17.98 20.06
N ILE A 473 -6.71 18.50 21.00
CA ILE A 473 -6.37 19.73 21.75
C ILE A 473 -5.12 19.52 22.61
N LYS A 474 -4.96 18.35 23.24
CA LYS A 474 -3.78 18.04 24.06
C LYS A 474 -2.51 17.87 23.23
N LEU A 475 -2.61 17.29 22.04
CA LEU A 475 -1.47 17.04 21.15
C LEU A 475 -1.04 18.29 20.37
N ALA A 476 -1.95 19.23 20.13
CA ALA A 476 -1.64 20.50 19.48
C ALA A 476 -0.97 21.55 20.40
N LYS A 477 -0.83 21.25 21.70
CA LYS A 477 -0.17 22.10 22.71
C LYS A 477 1.30 21.73 22.84
#